data_AF-N1WGC2-F1
#
_entry.id   AF-N1WGC2-F1
#
_cell.length_a   1.000
_cell.length_b   1.000
_cell.length_c   1.000
_cell.angle_alpha   90.00
_cell.angle_beta   90.00
_cell.angle_gamma   90.00
#
_symmetry.space_group_name_H-M   'P 1'
#
loop_
_entity.id
_entity.type
_entity.pdbx_description
1 polymer ?
#
loop_
_entity_poly.entity_id
_entity_poly.type
_entity_poly.pdbx_seq_one_letter_code
_entity_poly.pdbx_strand_id
1 'polypeptide(L)'
;MDPFSTNRDLMRESLDPTANPSLLRRSDLNYSNSMTGYSRGVEVFIKKEPSAESGLYGWLSYTKSVTKRNRHMPELTNQEYNSWLAQSSAKELIHQENADHYYANFYRDGSYDVLFKNSKDELYDFDRTHMFNMVIGWKFGEKAQIGLKATYLTNYAYTPVVGSKTVTLQQSLSELFPSLPPLPASSSTSSSTFPLYQPIYSDMNRSARLPHYRQFDLRFDRFIPTSWGRITAYLELVNITGSRVATSADTFVPIFILGV
;
A
#
# COMPACT_ATOMS: atom_id res chain seq x y z
N MET A 1 2.48 4.07 15.13
CA MET A 1 2.78 3.85 16.55
C MET A 1 2.26 5.08 17.25
N ASP A 2 1.34 4.91 18.17
CA ASP A 2 0.97 5.99 19.07
C ASP A 2 2.00 5.98 20.18
N PRO A 3 2.91 6.96 20.28
CA PRO A 3 4.04 6.89 21.20
C PRO A 3 3.65 6.73 22.68
N PHE A 4 2.37 6.91 23.02
CA PHE A 4 1.90 6.93 24.41
C PHE A 4 0.69 6.05 24.69
N SER A 5 0.35 5.14 23.77
CA SER A 5 -0.71 4.14 24.04
C SER A 5 -0.43 3.39 25.34
N THR A 6 -1.40 3.42 26.25
CA THR A 6 -1.36 2.68 27.52
C THR A 6 -1.53 1.17 27.31
N ASN A 7 -1.96 0.74 26.12
CA ASN A 7 -2.05 -0.66 25.74
C ASN A 7 -0.66 -1.14 25.36
N ARG A 8 0.14 -1.48 26.39
CA ARG A 8 1.32 -2.31 26.20
C ARG A 8 0.84 -3.70 25.79
N ASP A 9 1.02 -4.10 24.54
CA ASP A 9 1.15 -5.53 24.29
C ASP A 9 1.83 -5.89 22.97
N LEU A 10 3.08 -6.29 23.12
CA LEU A 10 3.74 -7.50 22.62
C LEU A 10 5.24 -7.16 22.64
N MET A 11 5.99 -7.77 23.56
CA MET A 11 7.44 -7.66 23.51
C MET A 11 7.90 -8.28 22.20
N ARG A 12 8.73 -7.57 21.43
CA ARG A 12 9.33 -8.13 20.22
C ARG A 12 10.34 -9.20 20.65
N GLU A 13 9.84 -10.41 20.88
CA GLU A 13 10.67 -11.57 21.19
C GLU A 13 11.20 -12.16 19.87
N SER A 14 12.48 -12.47 19.84
CA SER A 14 13.08 -13.10 18.66
C SER A 14 12.50 -14.51 18.50
N LEU A 15 11.88 -14.78 17.35
CA LEU A 15 11.50 -16.14 16.95
C LEU A 15 12.71 -16.97 16.50
N ASP A 16 13.89 -16.35 16.37
CA ASP A 16 15.15 -17.04 16.09
C ASP A 16 15.83 -17.43 17.41
N PRO A 17 15.92 -18.74 17.73
CA PRO A 17 16.52 -19.25 18.97
C PRO A 17 18.04 -19.04 19.04
N THR A 18 18.69 -18.60 17.96
CA THR A 18 20.12 -18.28 17.91
C THR A 18 20.42 -16.78 18.00
N ALA A 19 19.40 -15.92 17.93
CA ALA A 19 19.59 -14.48 18.04
C ALA A 19 20.05 -14.13 19.47
N ASN A 20 21.12 -13.34 19.58
CA ASN A 20 21.58 -12.86 20.87
C ASN A 20 20.55 -11.87 21.45
N PRO A 21 19.84 -12.21 22.54
CA PRO A 21 18.77 -11.37 23.07
C PRO A 21 19.28 -10.04 23.64
N SER A 22 20.58 -9.90 23.91
CA SER A 22 21.18 -8.62 24.34
C SER A 22 21.27 -7.56 23.23
N LEU A 23 21.14 -7.97 21.96
CA LEU A 23 21.11 -7.07 20.80
C LEU A 23 19.69 -6.60 20.46
N LEU A 24 18.67 -7.19 21.08
CA LEU A 24 17.28 -6.77 20.92
C LEU A 24 17.01 -5.64 21.91
N ARG A 25 17.02 -4.39 21.43
CA ARG A 25 16.48 -3.29 22.23
C ARG A 25 14.99 -3.56 22.47
N ARG A 26 14.61 -3.66 23.73
CA ARG A 26 13.20 -3.66 24.15
C ARG A 26 12.56 -2.38 23.62
N SER A 27 11.65 -2.50 22.66
CA SER A 27 10.81 -1.41 22.19
C SER A 27 9.39 -1.70 22.65
N ASP A 28 8.84 -0.86 23.51
CA ASP A 28 7.42 -0.91 23.84
C ASP A 28 6.64 -0.56 22.56
N LEU A 29 5.89 -1.53 22.04
CA LEU A 29 5.05 -1.33 20.86
C LEU A 29 3.73 -0.72 21.32
N ASN A 30 3.61 0.60 21.14
CA ASN A 30 2.44 1.35 21.55
C ASN A 30 1.45 1.41 20.38
N TYR A 31 0.51 0.46 20.36
CA TYR A 31 -0.55 0.35 19.36
C TYR A 31 -1.73 1.24 19.70
N SER A 32 -2.29 1.96 18.73
CA SER A 32 -3.49 2.77 18.91
C SER A 32 -4.67 2.21 18.14
N ASN A 33 -5.84 2.26 18.79
CA ASN A 33 -7.14 1.93 18.20
C ASN A 33 -7.91 3.18 17.76
N SER A 34 -7.24 4.34 17.61
CA SER A 34 -7.87 5.61 17.25
C SER A 34 -8.37 5.67 15.81
N MET A 35 -7.98 4.73 14.96
CA MET A 35 -8.29 4.74 13.54
C MET A 35 -9.78 4.40 13.27
N THR A 36 -10.42 5.18 12.41
CA THR A 36 -11.78 4.92 11.92
C THR A 36 -11.77 4.74 10.40
N GLY A 37 -12.83 4.18 9.87
CA GLY A 37 -12.99 4.03 8.42
C GLY A 37 -14.38 3.59 8.04
N TYR A 38 -14.67 3.68 6.74
CA TYR A 38 -15.93 3.25 6.17
C TYR A 38 -15.70 2.64 4.79
N SER A 39 -16.60 1.75 4.38
CA SER A 39 -16.66 1.21 3.03
C SER A 39 -18.08 1.31 2.50
N ARG A 40 -18.19 1.66 1.21
CA ARG A 40 -19.48 1.70 0.51
C ARG A 40 -19.29 1.26 -0.93
N GLY A 41 -20.24 0.52 -1.46
CA GLY A 41 -20.15 0.05 -2.83
C GLY A 41 -21.40 -0.66 -3.32
N VAL A 42 -21.35 -1.05 -4.59
CA VAL A 42 -22.34 -1.89 -5.26
C VAL A 42 -21.63 -3.03 -5.96
N GLU A 43 -22.30 -4.17 -6.02
CA GLU A 43 -21.83 -5.35 -6.73
C GLU A 43 -22.94 -5.88 -7.63
N VAL A 44 -22.56 -6.28 -8.84
CA VAL A 44 -23.44 -6.93 -9.81
C VAL A 44 -22.81 -8.25 -10.21
N PHE A 45 -23.62 -9.30 -10.20
CA PHE A 45 -23.24 -10.64 -10.66
C PHE A 45 -24.28 -11.15 -11.64
N ILE A 46 -23.83 -11.61 -12.81
CA ILE A 46 -24.69 -12.18 -13.85
C ILE A 46 -24.09 -13.52 -14.26
N LYS A 47 -24.93 -14.56 -14.30
CA LYS A 47 -24.55 -15.90 -14.74
C LYS A 47 -25.47 -16.39 -15.85
N LYS A 48 -24.89 -17.06 -16.83
CA LYS A 48 -25.59 -17.78 -17.89
C LYS A 48 -25.19 -19.24 -17.87
N GLU A 49 -26.19 -20.10 -17.76
CA GLU A 49 -26.04 -21.53 -18.00
C GLU A 49 -26.17 -21.85 -19.49
N PRO A 50 -25.50 -22.92 -19.97
CA PRO A 50 -25.70 -23.39 -21.34
C PRO A 50 -27.14 -23.90 -21.49
N SER A 51 -27.84 -23.42 -22.53
CA SER A 51 -29.25 -23.75 -22.77
C SER A 51 -29.46 -25.04 -23.55
N ALA A 52 -28.39 -25.64 -24.06
CA ALA A 52 -28.38 -26.88 -24.83
C ALA A 52 -27.04 -27.60 -24.63
N GLU A 53 -26.84 -28.76 -25.28
CA GLU A 53 -25.58 -29.50 -25.23
C GLU A 53 -24.38 -28.67 -25.72
N SER A 54 -24.62 -27.77 -26.68
CA SER A 54 -23.67 -26.74 -27.13
C SER A 54 -24.20 -25.36 -26.82
N GLY A 55 -23.32 -24.44 -26.42
CA GLY A 55 -23.70 -23.05 -26.25
C GLY A 55 -22.79 -22.23 -25.35
N LEU A 56 -23.11 -20.95 -25.30
CA LEU A 56 -22.49 -19.97 -24.42
C LEU A 56 -22.87 -20.22 -22.97
N TYR A 57 -21.87 -20.22 -22.09
CA TYR A 57 -22.04 -20.24 -20.64
C TYR A 57 -21.03 -19.31 -19.99
N GLY A 58 -21.23 -19.00 -18.72
CA GLY A 58 -20.28 -18.22 -17.97
C GLY A 58 -20.91 -17.29 -16.97
N TRP A 59 -20.10 -16.38 -16.45
CA TRP A 59 -20.51 -15.36 -15.53
C TRP A 59 -19.64 -14.11 -15.67
N LEU A 60 -20.18 -12.99 -15.22
CA LEU A 60 -19.43 -11.77 -14.99
C LEU A 60 -19.81 -11.19 -13.63
N SER A 61 -18.83 -10.57 -12.98
CA SER A 61 -19.02 -9.79 -11.78
C SER A 61 -18.37 -8.42 -11.92
N TYR A 62 -19.00 -7.42 -11.35
CA TYR A 62 -18.47 -6.07 -11.26
C TYR A 62 -18.75 -5.50 -9.87
N THR A 63 -17.69 -5.10 -9.19
CA THR A 63 -17.76 -4.41 -7.91
C THR A 63 -17.23 -2.99 -8.08
N LYS A 64 -18.03 -2.01 -7.65
CA LYS A 64 -17.60 -0.63 -7.45
C LYS A 64 -17.67 -0.31 -5.96
N SER A 65 -16.54 -0.26 -5.28
CA SER A 65 -16.46 -0.01 -3.83
C SER A 65 -15.40 1.02 -3.50
N VAL A 66 -15.68 1.95 -2.59
CA VAL A 66 -14.69 2.88 -2.06
C VAL A 66 -14.60 2.70 -0.56
N THR A 67 -13.40 2.38 -0.11
CA THR A 67 -13.02 2.21 1.30
C THR A 67 -12.04 3.32 1.67
N LYS A 68 -12.42 4.10 2.69
CA LYS A 68 -11.59 5.16 3.24
C LYS A 68 -11.33 4.93 4.71
N ARG A 69 -10.25 5.53 5.20
CA ARG A 69 -9.89 5.53 6.60
C ARG A 69 -9.35 6.88 7.05
N ASN A 70 -9.51 7.16 8.32
CA ASN A 70 -8.81 8.23 9.01
C ASN A 70 -8.02 7.63 10.16
N ARG A 71 -6.72 7.95 10.21
CA ARG A 71 -5.81 7.41 11.22
C ARG A 71 -5.93 8.13 12.57
N HIS A 72 -6.47 9.35 12.61
CA HIS A 72 -6.50 10.22 13.79
C HIS A 72 -5.15 10.31 14.52
N MET A 73 -4.08 10.27 13.73
CA MET A 73 -2.70 10.37 14.18
C MET A 73 -2.08 11.66 13.66
N PRO A 74 -1.17 12.30 14.41
CA PRO A 74 -0.42 13.44 13.92
C PRO A 74 0.42 13.05 12.70
N GLU A 75 0.43 13.92 11.69
CA GLU A 75 1.32 13.81 10.54
C GLU A 75 2.43 14.83 10.69
N LEU A 76 3.56 14.39 11.23
CA LEU A 76 4.76 15.20 11.38
C LEU A 76 5.71 14.92 10.20
N THR A 77 6.32 15.96 9.66
CA THR A 77 7.49 15.80 8.79
C THR A 77 8.64 15.15 9.55
N ASN A 78 9.61 14.57 8.84
CA ASN A 78 10.79 13.97 9.50
C ASN A 78 11.51 14.97 10.43
N GLN A 79 11.59 16.24 10.04
CA GLN A 79 12.22 17.28 10.84
C GLN A 79 11.41 17.58 12.11
N GLU A 80 10.10 17.74 12.01
CA GLU A 80 9.21 17.97 13.16
C GLU A 80 9.24 16.76 14.10
N TYR A 81 9.16 15.54 13.56
CA TYR A 81 9.24 14.31 14.34
C TYR A 81 10.56 14.18 15.09
N ASN A 82 11.70 14.43 14.42
CA ASN A 82 13.01 14.37 15.06
C ASN A 82 13.18 15.45 16.13
N SER A 83 12.69 16.67 15.87
CA SER A 83 12.73 17.78 16.82
C SER A 83 11.87 17.48 18.05
N TRP A 84 10.66 16.96 17.83
CA TRP A 84 9.76 16.51 18.87
C TRP A 84 10.36 15.36 19.69
N LEU A 85 10.90 14.33 19.01
CA LEU A 85 11.53 13.20 19.67
C LEU A 85 12.75 13.62 20.52
N ALA A 86 13.58 14.55 20.03
CA ALA A 86 14.72 15.07 20.79
C ALA A 86 14.28 15.81 22.06
N GLN A 87 13.12 16.48 22.04
CA GLN A 87 12.58 17.19 23.19
C GLN A 87 11.80 16.28 24.15
N SER A 88 11.12 15.27 23.63
CA SER A 88 10.14 14.47 24.39
C SER A 88 10.67 13.10 24.83
N SER A 89 11.69 12.54 24.17
CA SER A 89 12.15 11.16 24.42
C SER A 89 12.73 10.92 25.82
N ALA A 90 13.30 11.94 26.45
CA ALA A 90 13.86 11.84 27.80
C ALA A 90 12.83 12.19 28.89
N LYS A 91 11.61 12.60 28.53
CA LYS A 91 10.60 13.05 29.46
C LYS A 91 9.69 11.90 29.89
N GLU A 92 9.31 11.91 31.17
CA GLU A 92 8.35 10.95 31.70
C GLU A 92 6.93 11.48 31.53
N LEU A 93 6.14 10.84 30.67
CA LEU A 93 4.72 11.15 30.47
C LEU A 93 3.92 10.80 31.73
N ILE A 94 3.18 11.76 32.27
CA ILE A 94 2.21 11.54 33.36
C ILE A 94 0.81 11.30 32.80
N HIS A 95 0.40 12.10 31.82
CA HIS A 95 -0.96 12.07 31.28
C HIS A 95 -0.96 12.46 29.81
N GLN A 96 -1.81 11.80 29.02
CA GLN A 96 -2.11 12.20 27.66
C GLN A 96 -3.60 12.47 27.56
N GLU A 97 -3.95 13.71 27.22
CA GLU A 97 -5.29 14.08 26.83
C GLU A 97 -5.50 13.70 25.36
N ASN A 98 -6.56 12.96 25.09
CA ASN A 98 -6.94 12.50 23.76
C ASN A 98 -8.23 13.20 23.32
N ALA A 99 -8.10 14.39 22.73
CA ALA A 99 -9.21 15.20 22.24
C ALA A 99 -9.49 14.94 20.75
N ASP A 100 -10.63 15.37 20.21
CA ASP A 100 -11.01 15.08 18.81
C ASP A 100 -9.99 15.55 17.77
N HIS A 101 -9.28 16.65 18.04
CA HIS A 101 -8.37 17.29 17.09
C HIS A 101 -6.90 17.29 17.51
N TYR A 102 -6.58 16.89 18.73
CA TYR A 102 -5.20 16.91 19.22
C TYR A 102 -4.94 15.84 20.29
N TYR A 103 -3.67 15.52 20.48
CA TYR A 103 -3.14 14.91 21.69
C TYR A 103 -2.38 15.98 22.49
N ALA A 104 -2.63 16.08 23.79
CA ALA A 104 -1.80 16.90 24.67
C ALA A 104 -1.10 15.99 25.70
N ASN A 105 0.22 15.97 25.66
CA ASN A 105 1.03 15.15 26.55
C ASN A 105 1.56 16.04 27.68
N PHE A 106 1.37 15.60 28.92
CA PHE A 106 1.82 16.29 30.12
C PHE A 106 2.91 15.46 30.81
N TYR A 107 4.03 16.10 31.13
CA TYR A 107 5.21 15.43 31.66
C TYR A 107 5.45 15.73 33.13
N ARG A 108 6.27 14.89 33.78
CA ARG A 108 6.62 15.04 35.20
C ARG A 108 7.37 16.31 35.55
N ASP A 109 8.12 16.86 34.60
CA ASP A 109 8.82 18.14 34.76
C ASP A 109 7.88 19.37 34.66
N GLY A 110 6.57 19.16 34.49
CA GLY A 110 5.56 20.21 34.33
C GLY A 110 5.45 20.77 32.91
N SER A 111 6.27 20.29 31.97
CA SER A 111 6.15 20.66 30.56
C SER A 111 5.03 19.90 29.86
N TYR A 112 4.62 20.39 28.69
CA TYR A 112 3.62 19.74 27.84
C TYR A 112 3.93 19.96 26.35
N ASP A 113 3.41 19.10 25.49
CA ASP A 113 3.37 19.31 24.05
C ASP A 113 2.00 18.94 23.47
N VAL A 114 1.64 19.61 22.36
CA VAL A 114 0.36 19.44 21.68
C VAL A 114 0.61 18.97 20.24
N LEU A 115 0.03 17.84 19.88
CA LEU A 115 0.14 17.22 18.56
C LEU A 115 -1.24 17.19 17.89
N PHE A 116 -1.42 17.95 16.82
CA PHE A 116 -2.67 17.97 16.07
C PHE A 116 -2.85 16.68 15.28
N LYS A 117 -4.05 16.10 15.38
CA LYS A 117 -4.42 14.88 14.65
C LYS A 117 -4.71 15.19 13.19
N ASN A 118 -4.37 14.26 12.30
CA ASN A 118 -4.90 14.29 10.95
C ASN A 118 -6.42 14.06 10.97
N SER A 119 -7.16 14.92 10.25
CA SER A 119 -8.61 14.84 10.04
C SER A 119 -8.99 14.42 8.61
N LYS A 120 -8.01 14.20 7.73
CA LYS A 120 -8.22 13.85 6.32
C LYS A 120 -8.44 12.35 6.15
N ASP A 121 -9.53 12.01 5.48
CA ASP A 121 -9.77 10.64 5.00
C ASP A 121 -8.81 10.31 3.84
N GLU A 122 -8.12 9.19 3.96
CA GLU A 122 -7.30 8.60 2.90
C GLU A 122 -7.90 7.30 2.37
N LEU A 123 -7.57 6.92 1.14
CA LEU A 123 -7.93 5.60 0.63
C LEU A 123 -7.30 4.49 1.47
N TYR A 124 -8.03 3.40 1.71
CA TYR A 124 -7.46 2.23 2.36
C TYR A 124 -6.39 1.57 1.48
N ASP A 125 -5.37 0.97 2.10
CA ASP A 125 -4.21 0.41 1.38
C ASP A 125 -4.61 -0.64 0.34
N PHE A 126 -5.61 -1.46 0.69
CA PHE A 126 -6.14 -2.50 -0.19
C PHE A 126 -7.39 -2.07 -0.95
N ASP A 127 -7.76 -0.79 -0.90
CA ASP A 127 -8.92 -0.31 -1.63
C ASP A 127 -8.70 -0.43 -3.14
N ARG A 128 -9.64 -1.10 -3.81
CA ARG A 128 -9.74 -1.16 -5.27
C ARG A 128 -11.13 -0.67 -5.67
N THR A 129 -11.18 0.51 -6.30
CA THR A 129 -12.44 1.14 -6.69
C THR A 129 -13.26 0.34 -7.70
N HIS A 130 -12.61 -0.30 -8.65
CA HIS A 130 -13.27 -1.13 -9.65
C HIS A 130 -12.61 -2.49 -9.71
N MET A 131 -13.43 -3.53 -9.57
CA MET A 131 -13.05 -4.91 -9.76
C MET A 131 -14.02 -5.54 -10.73
N PHE A 132 -13.51 -6.07 -11.83
CA PHE A 132 -14.29 -6.76 -12.85
C PHE A 132 -13.67 -8.13 -13.10
N ASN A 133 -14.51 -9.16 -13.03
CA ASN A 133 -14.13 -10.51 -13.38
C ASN A 133 -15.15 -11.08 -14.33
N MET A 134 -14.68 -11.84 -15.30
CA MET A 134 -15.54 -12.47 -16.29
C MET A 134 -14.94 -13.80 -16.66
N VAL A 135 -15.80 -14.83 -16.71
CA VAL A 135 -15.48 -16.13 -17.28
C VAL A 135 -16.56 -16.41 -18.30
N ILE A 136 -16.19 -16.51 -19.56
CA ILE A 136 -17.10 -16.85 -20.66
C ILE A 136 -16.56 -18.08 -21.35
N GLY A 137 -17.42 -19.06 -21.61
CA GLY A 137 -17.07 -20.25 -22.35
C GLY A 137 -18.10 -20.60 -23.41
N TRP A 138 -17.63 -21.32 -24.42
CA TRP A 138 -18.48 -21.96 -25.42
C TRP A 138 -18.25 -23.46 -25.38
N LYS A 139 -19.33 -24.21 -25.17
CA LYS A 139 -19.31 -25.68 -25.18
C LYS A 139 -19.67 -26.20 -26.57
N PHE A 140 -18.89 -27.16 -27.06
CA PHE A 140 -19.11 -27.87 -28.33
C PHE A 140 -19.62 -29.29 -28.04
N GLY A 141 -20.84 -29.39 -27.53
CA GLY A 141 -21.47 -30.65 -27.14
C GLY A 141 -20.66 -31.36 -26.05
N GLU A 142 -20.60 -32.68 -26.14
CA GLU A 142 -19.72 -33.49 -25.29
C GLU A 142 -18.27 -33.57 -25.77
N LYS A 143 -17.88 -32.84 -26.82
CA LYS A 143 -16.58 -33.03 -27.49
C LYS A 143 -15.49 -32.11 -26.95
N ALA A 144 -15.80 -30.84 -26.74
CA ALA A 144 -14.82 -29.84 -26.35
C ALA A 144 -15.47 -28.60 -25.72
N GLN A 145 -14.66 -27.74 -25.13
CA GLN A 145 -15.03 -26.38 -24.76
C GLN A 145 -13.85 -25.42 -24.90
N ILE A 146 -14.16 -24.15 -25.12
CA ILE A 146 -13.20 -23.05 -25.04
C ILE A 146 -13.69 -22.04 -24.01
N GLY A 147 -12.79 -21.50 -23.21
CA GLY A 147 -13.09 -20.55 -22.14
C GLY A 147 -12.11 -19.38 -22.14
N LEU A 148 -12.65 -18.18 -21.95
CA LEU A 148 -11.91 -16.95 -21.72
C LEU A 148 -12.17 -16.48 -20.29
N LYS A 149 -11.11 -16.13 -19.57
CA LYS A 149 -11.20 -15.39 -18.32
C LYS A 149 -10.60 -14.01 -18.51
N ALA A 150 -11.34 -12.98 -18.13
CA ALA A 150 -10.87 -11.60 -18.10
C ALA A 150 -10.95 -11.07 -16.67
N THR A 151 -9.86 -10.47 -16.20
CA THR A 151 -9.77 -9.80 -14.89
C THR A 151 -9.34 -8.37 -15.11
N TYR A 152 -10.01 -7.42 -14.47
CA TYR A 152 -9.60 -6.01 -14.43
C TYR A 152 -9.73 -5.47 -13.01
N LEU A 153 -8.70 -4.79 -12.54
CA LEU A 153 -8.64 -4.23 -11.19
C LEU A 153 -8.02 -2.83 -11.26
N THR A 154 -8.70 -1.84 -10.67
CA THR A 154 -7.99 -0.62 -10.25
C THR A 154 -6.92 -0.99 -9.24
N ASN A 155 -5.79 -0.29 -9.27
CA ASN A 155 -4.63 -0.65 -8.45
C ASN A 155 -4.57 0.15 -7.15
N TYR A 156 -3.59 -0.18 -6.30
CA TYR A 156 -3.40 0.41 -4.98
C TYR A 156 -3.21 1.92 -5.06
N ALA A 157 -3.71 2.59 -4.02
CA ALA A 157 -3.56 4.03 -3.87
C ALA A 157 -2.15 4.39 -3.36
N TYR A 158 -1.63 5.53 -3.81
CA TYR A 158 -0.34 6.07 -3.38
C TYR A 158 -0.41 7.60 -3.26
N THR A 159 0.50 8.18 -2.49
CA THR A 159 0.62 9.64 -2.39
C THR A 159 1.50 10.15 -3.54
N PRO A 160 0.96 10.95 -4.47
CA PRO A 160 1.73 11.42 -5.62
C PRO A 160 2.77 12.47 -5.21
N VAL A 161 3.87 12.51 -5.96
CA VAL A 161 4.83 13.60 -5.92
C VAL A 161 4.26 14.77 -6.72
N VAL A 162 4.11 15.93 -6.08
CA VAL A 162 3.53 17.15 -6.68
C VAL A 162 4.57 18.21 -7.00
N GLY A 163 5.81 18.04 -6.53
CA GLY A 163 6.92 18.94 -6.81
C GLY A 163 8.25 18.39 -6.32
N SER A 164 9.28 19.23 -6.36
CA SER A 164 10.59 18.93 -5.79
C SER A 164 11.16 20.18 -5.10
N LYS A 165 11.98 19.97 -4.08
CA LYS A 165 12.82 21.00 -3.48
C LYS A 165 14.29 20.67 -3.71
N THR A 166 15.09 21.70 -4.00
CA THR A 166 16.53 21.55 -4.11
C THR A 166 17.16 21.60 -2.73
N VAL A 167 17.98 20.61 -2.40
CA VAL A 167 18.77 20.55 -1.17
C VAL A 167 20.24 20.41 -1.49
N THR A 168 21.09 20.92 -0.61
CA THR A 168 22.54 20.72 -0.71
C THR A 168 22.94 19.43 0.03
N LEU A 169 24.14 18.91 -0.26
CA LEU A 169 24.71 17.79 0.50
C LEU A 169 24.85 18.13 1.99
N GLN A 170 25.26 19.37 2.29
CA GLN A 170 25.37 19.84 3.67
C GLN A 170 24.02 19.79 4.40
N GLN A 171 22.94 20.23 3.74
CA GLN A 171 21.58 20.15 4.28
C GLN A 171 21.13 18.71 4.47
N SER A 172 21.36 17.84 3.48
CA SER A 172 20.99 16.42 3.56
C SER A 172 21.72 15.69 4.69
N LEU A 173 23.00 15.98 4.89
CA LEU A 173 23.78 15.43 6.00
C LEU A 173 23.29 15.94 7.36
N SER A 174 22.91 17.22 7.46
CA SER A 174 22.34 17.77 8.69
C SER A 174 20.96 17.19 9.03
N GLU A 175 20.15 16.83 8.02
CA GLU A 175 18.86 16.15 8.24
C GLU A 175 19.05 14.71 8.74
N LEU A 176 20.07 13.99 8.26
CA LEU A 176 20.36 12.60 8.67
C LEU A 176 21.06 12.52 10.03
N PHE A 177 21.87 13.52 10.37
CA PHE A 177 22.65 13.55 11.61
C PHE A 177 22.41 14.86 12.38
N PRO A 178 21.20 15.09 12.91
CA PRO A 178 20.82 16.34 13.57
C PRO A 178 21.62 16.62 14.85
N SER A 179 22.26 15.59 15.44
CA SER A 179 23.06 15.70 16.66
C SER A 179 24.53 16.05 16.41
N LEU A 180 24.97 16.12 15.15
CA LEU A 180 26.35 16.51 14.82
C LEU A 180 26.43 18.02 14.58
N PRO A 181 27.48 18.71 15.06
CA PRO A 181 27.69 20.11 14.72
C PRO A 181 27.84 20.28 13.20
N PRO A 182 27.38 21.41 12.63
CA PRO A 182 27.52 21.66 11.20
C PRO A 182 29.00 21.55 10.80
N LEU A 183 29.31 20.80 9.74
CA LEU A 183 30.68 20.75 9.23
C LEU A 183 31.12 22.18 8.87
N PRO A 184 32.32 22.62 9.31
CA PRO A 184 32.81 23.95 8.99
C PRO A 184 32.92 24.10 7.47
N ALA A 185 32.39 25.20 6.93
CA ALA A 185 32.52 25.52 5.51
C ALA A 185 34.01 25.73 5.20
N SER A 186 34.64 24.76 4.55
CA SER A 186 36.01 24.93 4.05
C SER A 186 36.01 26.05 3.02
N SER A 187 36.88 27.05 3.19
CA SER A 187 37.10 28.17 2.26
C SER A 187 37.77 27.75 0.93
N SER A 188 37.65 26.49 0.53
CA SER A 188 38.13 25.94 -0.73
C SER A 188 36.92 25.62 -1.63
N THR A 189 36.91 26.26 -2.79
CA THR A 189 35.86 26.36 -3.81
C THR A 189 35.51 25.04 -4.52
N SER A 190 35.14 24.01 -3.77
CA SER A 190 34.66 22.74 -4.32
C SER A 190 33.70 22.02 -3.38
N SER A 191 32.74 22.75 -2.80
CA SER A 191 31.49 22.10 -2.38
C SER A 191 30.85 21.54 -3.64
N SER A 192 30.89 20.23 -3.84
CA SER A 192 30.35 19.56 -5.01
C SER A 192 28.97 20.12 -5.36
N THR A 193 28.92 20.84 -6.48
CA THR A 193 27.86 21.75 -6.92
C THR A 193 26.65 21.02 -7.50
N PHE A 194 26.40 19.78 -7.08
CA PHE A 194 25.30 18.99 -7.60
C PHE A 194 24.04 19.27 -6.77
N PRO A 195 23.01 19.91 -7.35
CA PRO A 195 21.73 20.05 -6.67
C PRO A 195 21.13 18.66 -6.47
N LEU A 196 20.82 18.31 -5.22
CA LEU A 196 20.02 17.14 -4.90
C LEU A 196 18.55 17.55 -4.91
N TYR A 197 17.71 16.76 -5.56
CA TYR A 197 16.27 17.01 -5.60
C TYR A 197 15.57 16.04 -4.65
N GLN A 198 14.87 16.59 -3.66
CA GLN A 198 14.00 15.82 -2.79
C GLN A 198 12.54 15.97 -3.27
N PRO A 199 11.76 14.88 -3.35
CA PRO A 199 10.36 14.94 -3.76
C PRO A 199 9.50 15.65 -2.71
N ILE A 200 8.56 16.47 -3.18
CA ILE A 200 7.47 17.03 -2.37
C ILE A 200 6.22 16.21 -2.65
N TYR A 201 5.72 15.51 -1.64
CA TYR A 201 4.50 14.70 -1.72
C TYR A 201 3.25 15.57 -1.55
N SER A 202 2.14 15.13 -2.14
CA SER A 202 0.83 15.77 -1.94
C SER A 202 0.43 15.76 -0.46
N ASP A 203 -0.23 16.83 -0.04
CA ASP A 203 -0.88 16.95 1.27
C ASP A 203 -2.13 16.06 1.40
N MET A 204 -2.64 15.52 0.29
CA MET A 204 -3.69 14.52 0.25
C MET A 204 -3.06 13.13 0.12
N ASN A 205 -2.91 12.45 1.26
CA ASN A 205 -2.37 11.10 1.30
C ASN A 205 -3.23 10.13 0.49
N ARG A 206 -2.56 9.26 -0.28
CA ARG A 206 -3.21 8.22 -1.10
C ARG A 206 -4.28 8.77 -2.05
N SER A 207 -4.00 9.91 -2.67
CA SER A 207 -4.92 10.60 -3.59
C SER A 207 -4.85 10.12 -5.05
N ALA A 208 -3.82 9.36 -5.43
CA ALA A 208 -3.65 8.79 -6.76
C ALA A 208 -3.60 7.26 -6.72
N ARG A 209 -3.71 6.60 -7.89
CA ARG A 209 -3.63 5.15 -8.01
C ARG A 209 -2.55 4.73 -8.98
N LEU A 210 -1.89 3.62 -8.66
CA LEU A 210 -1.00 2.96 -9.62
C LEU A 210 -1.82 2.53 -10.87
N PRO A 211 -1.17 2.34 -12.03
CA PRO A 211 -1.79 1.83 -13.23
C PRO A 211 -2.55 0.53 -12.99
N HIS A 212 -3.67 0.42 -13.67
CA HIS A 212 -4.64 -0.65 -13.47
C HIS A 212 -4.08 -2.00 -13.94
N TYR A 213 -4.56 -3.06 -13.30
CA TYR A 213 -4.22 -4.43 -13.66
C TYR A 213 -5.27 -5.00 -14.59
N ARG A 214 -4.83 -5.72 -15.63
CA ARG A 214 -5.67 -6.45 -16.57
C ARG A 214 -5.04 -7.81 -16.87
N GLN A 215 -5.82 -8.87 -16.91
CA GLN A 215 -5.33 -10.22 -17.22
C GLN A 215 -6.34 -10.93 -18.11
N PHE A 216 -5.83 -11.63 -19.12
CA PHE A 216 -6.62 -12.52 -19.96
C PHE A 216 -6.02 -13.92 -19.96
N ASP A 217 -6.85 -14.90 -19.64
CA ASP A 217 -6.50 -16.32 -19.69
C ASP A 217 -7.39 -17.01 -20.72
N LEU A 218 -6.82 -17.92 -21.51
CA LEU A 218 -7.55 -18.73 -22.48
C LEU A 218 -7.37 -20.20 -22.12
N ARG A 219 -8.47 -20.94 -22.08
CA ARG A 219 -8.49 -22.38 -21.81
C ARG A 219 -9.21 -23.11 -22.92
N PHE A 220 -8.66 -24.24 -23.32
CA PHE A 220 -9.31 -25.20 -24.20
C PHE A 220 -9.34 -26.56 -23.52
N ASP A 221 -10.49 -27.22 -23.51
CA ASP A 221 -10.63 -28.60 -23.04
C ASP A 221 -11.18 -29.48 -24.16
N ARG A 222 -10.62 -30.69 -24.28
CA ARG A 222 -11.10 -31.76 -25.14
C ARG A 222 -11.57 -32.92 -24.26
N PHE A 223 -12.80 -33.33 -24.45
CA PHE A 223 -13.39 -34.48 -23.78
C PHE A 223 -13.30 -35.71 -24.70
N ILE A 224 -12.71 -36.78 -24.20
CA ILE A 224 -12.44 -38.01 -24.95
C ILE A 224 -13.11 -39.16 -24.20
N PRO A 225 -14.30 -39.60 -24.63
CA PRO A 225 -14.90 -40.81 -24.10
C PRO A 225 -14.09 -42.03 -24.58
N THR A 226 -13.73 -42.90 -23.66
CA THR A 226 -13.11 -44.21 -23.94
C THR A 226 -14.03 -45.31 -23.43
N SER A 227 -13.83 -46.56 -23.88
CA SER A 227 -14.63 -47.70 -23.42
C SER A 227 -14.48 -47.99 -21.93
N TRP A 228 -13.39 -47.51 -21.32
CA TRP A 228 -13.03 -47.73 -19.92
C TRP A 228 -13.16 -46.48 -19.04
N GLY A 229 -13.49 -45.32 -19.61
CA GLY A 229 -13.59 -44.07 -18.84
C GLY A 229 -13.79 -42.80 -19.67
N ARG A 230 -13.61 -41.64 -19.05
CA ARG A 230 -13.60 -40.33 -19.73
C ARG A 230 -12.28 -39.63 -19.45
N ILE A 231 -11.56 -39.27 -20.51
CA ILE A 231 -10.33 -38.49 -20.43
C ILE A 231 -10.66 -37.03 -20.79
N THR A 232 -10.11 -36.08 -20.04
CA THR A 232 -10.14 -34.66 -20.40
C THR A 232 -8.72 -34.17 -20.60
N ALA A 233 -8.38 -33.77 -21.82
CA ALA A 233 -7.12 -33.11 -22.12
C ALA A 233 -7.38 -31.60 -22.15
N TYR A 234 -6.51 -30.80 -21.52
CA TYR A 234 -6.65 -29.35 -21.50
C TYR A 234 -5.35 -28.63 -21.84
N LEU A 235 -5.49 -27.44 -22.40
CA LEU A 235 -4.42 -26.48 -22.61
C LEU A 235 -4.90 -25.13 -22.06
N GLU A 236 -4.06 -24.48 -21.25
CA GLU A 236 -4.35 -23.18 -20.68
C GLU A 236 -3.19 -22.21 -20.92
N LEU A 237 -3.52 -21.04 -21.45
CA LEU A 237 -2.62 -19.92 -21.62
C LEU A 237 -3.00 -18.86 -20.58
N VAL A 238 -2.16 -18.67 -19.57
CA VAL A 238 -2.41 -17.77 -18.46
C VAL A 238 -1.70 -16.44 -18.69
N ASN A 239 -2.39 -15.33 -18.42
CA ASN A 239 -1.87 -13.98 -18.53
C ASN A 239 -1.20 -13.71 -19.88
N ILE A 240 -1.98 -13.94 -20.95
CA ILE A 240 -1.52 -13.78 -22.35
C ILE A 240 -1.01 -12.36 -22.60
N THR A 241 -1.50 -11.37 -21.85
CA THR A 241 -1.08 -9.96 -21.92
C THR A 241 0.22 -9.65 -21.16
N GLY A 242 0.85 -10.63 -20.49
CA GLY A 242 2.09 -10.43 -19.74
C GLY A 242 2.00 -9.35 -18.65
N SER A 243 0.79 -9.12 -18.13
CA SER A 243 0.50 -7.98 -17.27
C SER A 243 1.02 -8.22 -15.85
N ARG A 244 1.55 -7.17 -15.23
CA ARG A 244 2.10 -7.19 -13.88
C ARG A 244 1.34 -6.23 -12.99
N VAL A 245 1.07 -6.62 -11.75
CA VAL A 245 0.49 -5.72 -10.76
C VAL A 245 1.59 -4.76 -10.32
N ALA A 246 1.40 -3.45 -10.51
CA ALA A 246 2.30 -2.47 -9.92
C ALA A 246 2.07 -2.44 -8.40
N THR A 247 3.13 -2.67 -7.62
CA THR A 247 3.10 -2.69 -6.15
C THR A 247 3.80 -1.49 -5.51
N SER A 248 4.63 -0.78 -6.29
CA SER A 248 5.27 0.48 -5.90
C SER A 248 5.40 1.42 -7.10
N ALA A 249 5.64 2.70 -6.83
CA ALA A 249 5.89 3.70 -7.87
C ALA A 249 7.18 3.43 -8.67
N ASP A 250 8.13 2.68 -8.11
CA ASP A 250 9.45 2.46 -8.70
C ASP A 250 9.51 1.23 -9.64
N THR A 251 8.43 0.44 -9.72
CA THR A 251 8.43 -0.83 -10.49
C THR A 251 7.81 -0.71 -11.88
N PHE A 252 7.79 0.48 -12.48
CA PHE A 252 7.32 0.64 -13.86
C PHE A 252 8.39 0.25 -14.88
N VAL A 253 8.23 -0.95 -15.45
CA VAL A 253 8.84 -1.29 -16.74
C VAL A 253 7.74 -1.23 -17.79
N PRO A 254 7.69 -0.20 -18.66
CA PRO A 254 6.75 -0.20 -19.78
C PRO A 254 7.16 -1.31 -20.75
N ILE A 255 6.32 -2.33 -20.88
CA ILE A 255 6.46 -3.34 -21.94
C ILE A 255 5.66 -2.80 -23.13
N PHE A 256 6.40 -2.38 -24.17
CA PHE A 256 6.00 -1.79 -25.45
C PHE A 256 5.69 -0.28 -25.47
N ILE A 257 6.71 0.50 -25.86
CA ILE A 257 6.52 1.73 -26.64
C ILE A 257 6.49 1.29 -28.10
N LEU A 258 5.29 1.17 -28.69
CA LEU A 258 5.18 1.24 -30.14
C LEU A 258 5.28 2.72 -30.49
N GLY A 259 6.47 3.11 -30.92
CA GLY A 259 6.67 4.40 -31.58
C GLY A 259 5.82 4.46 -32.84
N VAL A 260 5.10 5.55 -33.00
CA VAL A 260 4.73 6.10 -34.31
C VAL A 260 5.52 7.39 -34.46
#